data_AF-A0A3D5F9W8-F1
#
_entry.id   AF-A0A3D5F9W8-F1
#
_cell.length_a   1.000
_cell.length_b   1.000
_cell.length_c   1.000
_cell.angle_alpha   90.00
_cell.angle_beta   90.00
_cell.angle_gamma   90.00
#
_symmetry.space_group_name_H-M   'P 1'
#
loop_
_entity.id
_entity.type
_entity.pdbx_description
1 polymer ?
#
loop_
_entity_poly.entity_id
_entity_poly.type
_entity_poly.pdbx_seq_one_letter_code
_entity_poly.pdbx_strand_id
1 'polypeptide(L)'
;LEIFQPPIYVRHEVVHNKFVVDGLKERGAIFVDELDEVPDDNIVIFSAHGVSQAVRKEAERRGLKVFDATCPLVTKVHLEVTRASRRGTECILIGHAG
;
A
#
# COMPACT_ATOMS: atom_id res chain seq x y z
N LEU A 1 3.18 -16.15 -4.50
CA LEU A 1 4.64 -16.25 -4.66
C LEU A 1 5.06 -17.25 -5.73
N GLU A 2 4.13 -17.99 -6.36
CA GLU A 2 4.47 -18.89 -7.47
C GLU A 2 4.62 -18.16 -8.82
N ILE A 3 4.12 -16.93 -8.91
CA ILE A 3 4.13 -16.13 -10.15
C ILE A 3 5.40 -15.24 -10.25
N PHE A 4 5.97 -14.84 -9.11
CA PHE A 4 7.16 -13.98 -9.05
C PHE A 4 8.14 -14.54 -8.03
N GLN A 5 9.43 -14.56 -8.39
CA GLN A 5 10.50 -15.00 -7.49
C GLN A 5 10.69 -13.99 -6.35
N PRO A 6 10.94 -14.44 -5.11
CA PRO A 6 11.35 -13.57 -4.02
C PRO A 6 12.63 -12.76 -4.34
N PRO A 7 12.85 -11.60 -3.69
CA PRO A 7 11.99 -10.99 -2.67
C PRO A 7 10.80 -10.23 -3.25
N ILE A 8 9.67 -10.24 -2.55
CA ILE A 8 8.54 -9.34 -2.82
C ILE A 8 8.41 -8.35 -1.67
N TYR A 9 8.40 -7.06 -1.98
CA TYR A 9 8.26 -6.01 -0.97
C TYR A 9 6.79 -5.70 -0.71
N VAL A 10 6.44 -5.46 0.55
CA VAL A 10 5.09 -5.06 0.97
C VAL A 10 5.22 -3.81 1.83
N ARG A 11 4.55 -2.72 1.43
CA ARG A 11 4.54 -1.48 2.20
C ARG A 11 3.53 -1.61 3.35
N HIS A 12 4.05 -1.59 4.57
CA HIS A 12 3.38 -1.99 5.82
C HIS A 12 2.85 -3.43 5.78
N GLU A 13 2.35 -3.91 6.92
CA GLU A 13 1.68 -5.20 6.98
C GLU A 13 0.49 -5.25 6.02
N VAL A 14 0.39 -6.35 5.25
CA VAL A 14 -0.67 -6.53 4.25
C VAL A 14 -2.06 -6.53 4.89
N VAL A 15 -2.14 -7.09 6.10
CA VAL A 15 -3.25 -7.08 7.04
C VAL A 15 -2.66 -7.11 8.46
N HIS A 16 -3.36 -6.56 9.45
CA HIS A 16 -2.93 -6.60 10.86
C HIS A 16 -3.20 -7.98 11.50
N ASN A 17 -2.58 -9.02 10.97
CA ASN A 17 -2.65 -10.39 11.48
C ASN A 17 -1.27 -11.04 11.46
N LYS A 18 -0.71 -11.25 12.65
CA LYS A 18 0.64 -11.78 12.83
C LYS A 18 0.86 -13.13 12.14
N PHE A 19 -0.09 -14.06 12.24
CA PHE A 19 0.02 -15.38 11.61
C PHE A 19 0.14 -15.27 10.08
N VAL A 20 -0.62 -14.36 9.46
CA VAL A 20 -0.55 -14.12 8.02
C VAL A 20 0.78 -13.46 7.63
N VAL A 21 1.22 -12.46 8.40
CA VAL A 21 2.46 -11.72 8.15
C VAL A 21 3.68 -12.64 8.26
N ASP A 22 3.76 -13.43 9.33
CA ASP A 22 4.88 -14.35 9.55
C ASP A 22 4.94 -15.42 8.45
N GLY A 23 3.80 -16.00 8.08
CA GLY A 23 3.73 -16.97 6.97
C GLY A 23 4.10 -16.37 5.60
N LEU A 24 3.94 -15.07 5.38
CA LEU A 24 4.41 -14.40 4.18
C LEU A 24 5.92 -14.13 4.22
N LYS A 25 6.46 -13.73 5.39
CA LYS A 25 7.90 -13.54 5.59
C LYS A 25 8.68 -14.83 5.32
N GLU A 26 8.21 -15.95 5.86
CA GLU A 26 8.80 -17.28 5.64
C GLU A 26 8.86 -17.67 4.15
N ARG A 27 7.93 -17.15 3.34
CA ARG A 27 7.87 -17.40 1.91
C ARG A 27 8.64 -16.36 1.07
N GLY A 28 9.31 -15.40 1.71
CA GLY A 28 10.18 -14.41 1.05
C GLY A 28 9.55 -13.03 0.84
N ALA A 29 8.47 -12.70 1.54
CA ALA A 29 7.98 -11.32 1.59
C ALA A 29 8.82 -10.47 2.55
N ILE A 30 9.18 -9.26 2.12
CA ILE A 30 9.89 -8.27 2.93
C ILE A 30 8.94 -7.13 3.21
N PHE A 31 8.67 -6.85 4.49
CA PHE A 31 7.81 -5.75 4.92
C PHE A 31 8.68 -4.54 5.20
N VAL A 32 8.31 -3.40 4.62
CA VAL A 32 8.99 -2.10 4.77
C VAL A 32 7.99 -1.04 5.20
N ASP A 33 8.48 -0.01 5.87
CA ASP A 33 7.63 1.12 6.27
C ASP A 33 7.54 2.14 5.14
N GLU A 34 8.68 2.44 4.52
CA GLU A 34 8.79 3.42 3.45
C GLU A 34 9.30 2.83 2.13
N LEU A 35 9.02 3.56 1.04
CA LEU A 35 9.37 3.08 -0.29
C LEU A 35 10.87 3.10 -0.53
N ASP A 36 11.63 4.02 0.05
CA ASP A 36 13.08 4.13 -0.12
C ASP A 36 13.87 2.91 0.38
N GLU A 37 13.27 2.09 1.25
CA GLU A 37 13.79 0.79 1.67
C GLU A 37 13.69 -0.30 0.58
N VAL A 38 12.87 -0.08 -0.45
CA VAL A 38 12.71 -0.98 -1.58
C VAL A 38 13.77 -0.65 -2.63
N PRO A 39 14.61 -1.59 -3.10
CA PRO A 39 15.51 -1.33 -4.21
C PRO A 39 14.74 -1.14 -5.53
N ASP A 40 15.31 -0.38 -6.47
CA ASP A 40 14.72 -0.16 -7.80
C ASP A 40 14.46 -1.49 -8.54
N ASP A 41 13.60 -1.43 -9.57
CA ASP A 41 13.19 -2.57 -10.41
C ASP A 41 12.52 -3.77 -9.67
N ASN A 42 12.24 -3.63 -8.37
CA ASN A 42 11.52 -4.64 -7.60
C ASN A 42 10.01 -4.48 -7.61
N ILE A 43 9.34 -5.54 -7.18
CA ILE A 43 7.90 -5.58 -6.97
C ILE A 43 7.55 -5.02 -5.59
N VAL A 44 6.60 -4.09 -5.56
CA VAL A 44 5.98 -3.57 -4.33
C VAL A 44 4.50 -3.90 -4.31
N ILE A 45 4.02 -4.37 -3.16
CA ILE A 45 2.60 -4.52 -2.87
C ILE A 45 2.17 -3.44 -1.88
N PHE A 46 1.14 -2.67 -2.23
CA PHE A 46 0.45 -1.82 -1.25
C PHE A 46 -0.55 -2.65 -0.45
N SER A 47 -0.57 -2.48 0.87
CA SER A 47 -1.44 -3.24 1.78
C SER A 47 -2.93 -2.96 1.57
N ALA A 48 -3.78 -3.78 2.18
CA ALA A 48 -5.24 -3.65 2.08
C ALA A 48 -5.81 -2.34 2.63
N HIS A 49 -5.07 -1.69 3.52
CA HIS A 49 -5.42 -0.42 4.17
C HIS A 49 -5.26 0.79 3.25
N GLY A 50 -4.61 0.60 2.10
CA GLY A 50 -4.35 1.66 1.14
C GLY A 50 -3.20 2.56 1.51
N VAL A 51 -2.87 3.45 0.56
CA VAL A 51 -1.75 4.39 0.65
C VAL A 51 -2.19 5.77 0.19
N SER A 52 -1.46 6.79 0.63
CA SER A 52 -1.68 8.18 0.24
C SER A 52 -1.36 8.42 -1.25
N GLN A 53 -1.86 9.52 -1.80
CA GLN A 53 -1.51 9.95 -3.16
C GLN A 53 -0.02 10.27 -3.32
N ALA A 54 0.65 10.74 -2.26
CA ALA A 54 2.08 11.01 -2.29
C ALA A 54 2.89 9.73 -2.47
N VAL A 55 2.54 8.66 -1.73
CA VAL A 55 3.20 7.35 -1.84
C VAL A 55 2.99 6.73 -3.23
N ARG A 56 1.79 6.85 -3.80
CA ARG A 56 1.52 6.39 -5.18
C ARG A 56 2.42 7.09 -6.20
N LYS A 57 2.50 8.42 -6.14
CA LYS A 57 3.35 9.22 -7.02
C LYS A 57 4.82 8.90 -6.85
N GLU A 58 5.26 8.62 -5.62
CA GLU A 58 6.64 8.24 -5.36
C GLU A 58 6.99 6.89 -6.01
N ALA A 59 6.12 5.89 -5.89
CA ALA A 59 6.33 4.61 -6.56
C ALA A 59 6.36 4.74 -8.10
N GLU A 60 5.47 5.56 -8.66
CA GLU A 60 5.47 5.88 -10.10
C GLU A 60 6.76 6.60 -10.53
N ARG A 61 7.19 7.61 -9.76
CA ARG A 61 8.42 8.37 -10.01
C ARG A 61 9.65 7.47 -10.02
N ARG A 62 9.67 6.46 -9.16
CA ARG A 62 10.75 5.48 -9.05
C ARG A 62 10.64 4.32 -10.06
N GLY A 63 9.55 4.25 -10.83
CA GLY A 63 9.35 3.16 -11.79
C GLY A 63 9.14 1.79 -11.15
N LEU A 64 8.73 1.73 -9.88
CA LEU A 64 8.52 0.46 -9.17
C LEU A 64 7.36 -0.34 -9.79
N LYS A 65 7.49 -1.66 -9.82
CA LYS A 65 6.40 -2.53 -10.27
C LYS A 65 5.39 -2.74 -9.14
N VAL A 66 4.35 -1.91 -9.13
CA VAL A 66 3.36 -1.91 -8.05
C VAL A 66 2.18 -2.85 -8.33
N PHE A 67 1.83 -3.65 -7.33
CA PHE A 67 0.51 -4.30 -7.21
C PHE A 67 -0.25 -3.67 -6.04
N ASP A 68 -1.46 -3.18 -6.32
CA ASP A 68 -2.27 -2.52 -5.30
C ASP A 68 -3.29 -3.50 -4.71
N ALA A 69 -3.06 -3.94 -3.47
CA ALA A 69 -3.99 -4.81 -2.75
C ALA A 69 -5.00 -4.02 -1.91
N THR A 70 -5.10 -2.70 -2.06
CA THR A 70 -6.08 -1.86 -1.35
C THR A 70 -7.48 -2.45 -1.52
N CYS A 71 -8.20 -2.63 -0.40
CA CYS A 71 -9.58 -3.09 -0.45
C CYS A 71 -10.43 -2.14 -1.32
N PRO A 72 -11.27 -2.64 -2.25
CA PRO A 72 -12.13 -1.77 -3.07
C PRO A 72 -13.05 -0.84 -2.25
N LEU A 73 -13.42 -1.26 -1.03
CA LEU A 73 -14.20 -0.43 -0.10
C LEU A 73 -13.38 0.75 0.44
N VAL A 74 -12.09 0.57 0.70
CA VAL A 74 -11.16 1.66 1.09
C VAL A 74 -10.96 2.60 -0.10
N THR A 75 -10.75 2.05 -1.29
CA THR A 75 -10.62 2.84 -2.54
C THR A 75 -11.84 3.73 -2.76
N LYS A 76 -13.06 3.24 -2.48
CA LYS A 76 -14.29 4.04 -2.57
C LYS A 76 -14.24 5.27 -1.65
N VAL A 77 -13.79 5.12 -0.41
CA VAL A 77 -13.65 6.24 0.54
C VAL A 77 -12.61 7.25 0.02
N HIS A 78 -11.46 6.78 -0.47
CA HIS A 78 -10.41 7.66 -1.03
C HIS A 78 -10.92 8.49 -2.22
N LEU A 79 -11.76 7.91 -3.08
CA LEU A 79 -12.37 8.62 -4.21
C LEU A 79 -13.30 9.75 -3.75
N GLU A 80 -14.11 9.53 -2.72
CA GLU A 80 -15.00 10.58 -2.20
C GLU A 80 -14.22 11.74 -1.56
N VAL A 81 -13.19 11.43 -0.77
CA VAL A 81 -12.29 12.45 -0.19
C VAL A 81 -11.60 13.25 -1.30
N THR A 82 -11.11 12.58 -2.35
CA THR A 82 -10.47 13.24 -3.50
C THR A 82 -11.46 14.14 -4.24
N ARG A 83 -12.72 13.72 -4.40
CA ARG A 83 -13.77 14.50 -5.05
C ARG A 83 -14.17 15.73 -4.25
N ALA A 84 -14.23 15.63 -2.92
CA ALA A 84 -14.48 16.77 -2.04
C ALA A 84 -13.34 17.79 -2.11
N SER A 85 -12.08 17.32 -2.04
CA SER A 85 -10.89 18.17 -2.17
C SER A 85 -10.83 18.92 -3.51
N ARG A 86 -11.12 18.25 -4.63
CA ARG A 86 -11.19 18.89 -5.97
C ARG A 86 -12.25 19.98 -6.07
N ARG A 87 -13.28 19.93 -5.23
CA ARG A 87 -14.36 20.93 -5.15
C ARG A 87 -14.10 22.02 -4.11
N GLY A 88 -12.97 21.97 -3.40
CA GLY A 88 -12.68 22.88 -2.30
C GLY A 88 -13.66 22.73 -1.14
N THR A 89 -14.29 21.56 -1.00
CA THR A 89 -15.26 21.28 0.07
C THR A 89 -14.56 20.61 1.23
N GLU A 90 -14.85 21.06 2.45
CA GLU A 90 -14.36 20.43 3.67
C GLU A 90 -14.90 19.00 3.80
N CYS A 91 -14.07 18.10 4.34
CA CYS A 91 -14.41 16.70 4.55
C CYS A 91 -14.09 16.32 6.00
N ILE A 92 -15.04 15.68 6.69
CA ILE A 92 -14.85 15.17 8.04
C ILE A 92 -14.73 13.65 7.97
N LEU A 93 -13.59 13.12 8.41
CA LEU A 93 -13.34 11.69 8.51
C LEU A 93 -13.58 11.23 9.96
N ILE A 94 -14.44 10.23 10.13
CA ILE A 94 -14.61 9.55 11.42
C ILE A 94 -13.73 8.31 11.41
N GLY A 95 -12.76 8.26 12.32
CA GLY A 95 -11.81 7.16 12.42
C GLY A 95 -11.02 7.23 13.73
N HIS A 96 -10.16 6.25 13.94
CA HIS A 96 -9.21 6.26 15.05
C HIS A 96 -7.93 6.99 14.61
N ALA A 97 -7.39 7.86 15.46
CA ALA A 97 -6.05 8.38 15.27
C ALA A 97 -5.04 7.23 15.42
N GLY A 98 -4.15 7.08 14.46
CA GLY A 98 -3.21 5.98 14.38
C GLY A 98 -2.15 6.24 13.32
#